data_AF-A0A7C3Q9U2-F1
#
_entry.id   AF-A0A7C3Q9U2-F1
#
_cell.length_a   1.000
_cell.length_b   1.000
_cell.length_c   1.000
_cell.angle_alpha   90.00
_cell.angle_beta   90.00
_cell.angle_gamma   90.00
#
_symmetry.space_group_name_H-M   'P 1'
#
loop_
_entity.id
_entity.type
_entity.pdbx_description
1 polymer ?
#
loop_
_entity_poly.entity_id
_entity_poly.type
_entity_poly.pdbx_seq_one_letter_code
_entity_poly.pdbx_strand_id
1 'polypeptide(L)'
;MILITRKLLLAISIVCIICIIGTGVSGPAYAWQLKMAMTADKNGGGLLNPASFYVDKAHKRYYIVDSGHNRLVSFDKGGQPLQSFNAGGSLRLPVAMTRIGSSTLLVMEKGRDSLTVINLKDRQVKRHILTSRRIFPARVKLAGRKIYVLNKADGRVEIMNSRLESEESFVCTGCRMGFVDFSPLGRGGVAALTALEGEIRYFAADGKEIKRIKLSPRPDFAAAFAIDPHQGRIVVAERHSGHLKIYSSSGRLQNEILSRGERPGQLLYPIQVQFDPWGRLCVLDEGNGRLAVFTE
;
A
#
# COMPACT_ATOMS: atom_id res chain seq x y z
N MET A 1 9.08 -4.31 95.73
CA MET A 1 9.80 -3.12 96.23
C MET A 1 10.34 -2.38 95.01
N ILE A 2 10.05 -1.08 94.91
CA ILE A 2 10.55 -0.10 93.94
C ILE A 2 9.85 -0.06 92.57
N LEU A 3 8.85 0.84 92.50
CA LEU A 3 8.44 1.59 91.30
C LEU A 3 9.61 2.43 90.76
N ILE A 4 9.63 2.74 89.45
CA ILE A 4 9.99 4.03 88.83
C ILE A 4 9.87 3.85 87.29
N THR A 5 8.75 4.25 86.66
CA THR A 5 8.42 5.52 85.99
C THR A 5 8.75 5.61 84.48
N ARG A 6 7.78 6.21 83.74
CA ARG A 6 7.86 7.14 82.59
C ARG A 6 7.43 6.65 81.18
N LYS A 7 6.29 7.25 80.79
CA LYS A 7 6.01 8.01 79.55
C LYS A 7 5.86 7.28 78.21
N LEU A 8 4.58 7.16 77.83
CA LEU A 8 3.96 7.46 76.55
C LEU A 8 4.88 8.00 75.42
N LEU A 9 4.91 7.31 74.27
CA LEU A 9 4.86 7.92 72.94
C LEU A 9 4.52 6.86 71.89
N LEU A 10 3.37 7.08 71.25
CA LEU A 10 2.81 6.34 70.13
C LEU A 10 3.63 6.66 68.87
N ALA A 11 4.34 5.69 68.30
CA ALA A 11 5.01 5.85 67.00
C ALA A 11 4.18 5.15 65.92
N ILE A 12 3.37 5.94 65.20
CA ILE A 12 2.70 5.49 63.97
C ILE A 12 3.74 5.55 62.85
N SER A 13 4.25 4.40 62.43
CA SER A 13 5.09 4.29 61.24
C SER A 13 4.22 4.41 59.98
N ILE A 14 4.21 5.59 59.37
CA ILE A 14 3.67 5.80 58.02
C ILE A 14 4.70 5.25 57.03
N VAL A 15 4.44 4.09 56.47
CA VAL A 15 5.19 3.56 55.32
C VAL A 15 4.69 4.30 54.07
N CYS A 16 5.45 5.30 53.63
CA CYS A 16 5.28 5.92 52.32
C CYS A 16 5.72 4.93 51.24
N ILE A 17 4.76 4.28 50.57
CA ILE A 17 5.00 3.57 49.32
C ILE A 17 5.15 4.62 48.21
N ILE A 18 6.38 4.95 47.87
CA ILE A 18 6.69 5.74 46.67
C ILE A 18 6.59 4.79 45.48
N CYS A 19 5.43 4.78 44.82
CA CYS A 19 5.30 4.23 43.48
C CYS A 19 6.09 5.14 42.52
N ILE A 20 7.28 4.70 42.12
CA ILE A 20 7.98 5.24 40.96
C ILE A 20 7.16 4.83 39.74
N ILE A 21 6.21 5.68 39.34
CA ILE A 21 5.60 5.58 38.03
C ILE A 21 6.70 5.95 37.05
N GLY A 22 7.31 4.94 36.44
CA GLY A 22 8.15 5.14 35.27
C GLY A 22 7.32 5.89 34.24
N THR A 23 7.65 7.15 34.00
CA THR A 23 7.09 7.93 32.89
C THR A 23 7.68 7.38 31.59
N GLY A 24 7.20 6.21 31.18
CA GLY A 24 7.22 5.86 29.78
C GLY A 24 6.39 6.92 29.08
N VAL A 25 7.03 7.77 28.28
CA VAL A 25 6.32 8.65 27.36
C VAL A 25 5.62 7.75 26.35
N SER A 26 4.40 7.32 26.66
CA SER A 26 3.50 6.75 25.68
C SER A 26 3.12 7.89 24.75
N GLY A 27 3.79 7.96 23.60
CA GLY A 27 3.23 8.69 22.46
C GLY A 27 1.81 8.15 22.18
N PRO A 28 0.95 8.92 21.49
CA PRO A 28 -0.41 8.46 21.18
C PRO A 28 -0.32 7.09 20.51
N ALA A 29 -0.96 6.09 21.12
CA ALA A 29 -1.11 4.78 20.51
C ALA A 29 -1.99 4.96 19.27
N TYR A 30 -1.37 5.00 18.10
CA TYR A 30 -2.08 5.04 16.83
C TYR A 30 -2.82 3.71 16.64
N ALA A 31 -4.08 3.67 17.05
CA ALA A 31 -4.86 2.45 17.15
C ALA A 31 -5.61 2.17 15.84
N TRP A 32 -4.88 1.80 14.79
CA TRP A 32 -5.48 1.40 13.52
C TRP A 32 -6.44 0.23 13.71
N GLN A 33 -7.73 0.46 13.48
CA GLN A 33 -8.78 -0.54 13.59
C GLN A 33 -9.18 -1.05 12.21
N LEU A 34 -9.35 -2.38 12.10
CA LEU A 34 -9.90 -2.98 10.89
C LEU A 34 -11.35 -2.50 10.72
N LYS A 35 -11.60 -1.74 9.64
CA LYS A 35 -12.93 -1.24 9.29
C LYS A 35 -13.74 -2.25 8.49
N MET A 36 -13.09 -2.90 7.53
CA MET A 36 -13.71 -3.87 6.62
C MET A 36 -12.63 -4.68 5.88
N ALA A 37 -13.03 -5.83 5.34
CA ALA A 37 -12.19 -6.64 4.47
C ALA A 37 -13.00 -7.11 3.25
N MET A 38 -12.48 -6.87 2.05
CA MET A 38 -13.06 -7.36 0.81
C MET A 38 -12.39 -8.70 0.44
N THR A 39 -13.15 -9.79 0.53
CA THR A 39 -12.60 -11.17 0.50
C THR A 39 -13.15 -12.03 -0.63
N ALA A 40 -14.28 -11.67 -1.22
CA ALA A 40 -14.99 -12.49 -2.21
C ALA A 40 -15.79 -11.66 -3.19
N ASP A 41 -16.15 -12.26 -4.32
CA ASP A 41 -17.09 -11.68 -5.26
C ASP A 41 -18.55 -11.74 -4.76
N LYS A 42 -19.47 -11.22 -5.60
CA LYS A 42 -20.91 -11.17 -5.30
C LYS A 42 -21.56 -12.56 -5.16
N ASN A 43 -20.91 -13.62 -5.62
CA ASN A 43 -21.36 -15.00 -5.57
C ASN A 43 -20.67 -15.79 -4.44
N GLY A 44 -19.85 -15.14 -3.60
CA GLY A 44 -19.10 -15.78 -2.53
C GLY A 44 -17.80 -16.46 -2.97
N GLY A 45 -17.38 -16.32 -4.23
CA GLY A 45 -16.10 -16.84 -4.71
C GLY A 45 -14.94 -16.00 -4.20
N GLY A 46 -14.08 -16.59 -3.37
CA GLY A 46 -12.93 -15.93 -2.75
C GLY A 46 -11.91 -15.37 -3.76
N LEU A 47 -10.96 -14.58 -3.26
CA LEU A 47 -9.83 -14.08 -4.04
C LEU A 47 -8.66 -15.06 -3.98
N LEU A 48 -7.98 -15.29 -5.11
CA LEU A 48 -6.83 -16.18 -5.21
C LEU A 48 -5.65 -15.42 -5.82
N ASN A 49 -4.58 -15.24 -5.05
CA ASN A 49 -3.40 -14.47 -5.44
C ASN A 49 -3.78 -13.08 -6.01
N PRO A 50 -4.50 -12.24 -5.24
CA PRO A 50 -4.83 -10.89 -5.71
C PRO A 50 -3.54 -10.08 -5.86
N ALA A 51 -3.30 -9.51 -7.06
CA ALA A 51 -1.99 -8.96 -7.44
C ALA A 51 -1.87 -7.44 -7.24
N SER A 52 -3.00 -6.74 -7.31
CA SER A 52 -3.10 -5.29 -7.12
C SER A 52 -4.55 -4.88 -6.83
N PHE A 53 -4.73 -3.68 -6.26
CA PHE A 53 -6.02 -3.01 -6.20
C PHE A 53 -5.96 -1.59 -6.73
N TYR A 54 -7.11 -1.07 -7.16
CA TYR A 54 -7.30 0.29 -7.65
C TYR A 54 -8.54 0.90 -6.99
N VAL A 55 -8.42 2.16 -6.53
CA VAL A 55 -9.55 2.92 -5.98
C VAL A 55 -10.02 3.95 -7.01
N ASP A 56 -11.23 3.75 -7.51
CA ASP A 56 -11.91 4.66 -8.42
C ASP A 56 -12.63 5.74 -7.62
N LYS A 57 -11.96 6.89 -7.44
CA LYS A 57 -12.50 8.04 -6.71
C LYS A 57 -13.81 8.55 -7.32
N ALA A 58 -13.91 8.60 -8.65
CA ALA A 58 -15.05 9.18 -9.35
C ALA A 58 -16.31 8.34 -9.15
N HIS A 59 -16.19 7.02 -9.23
CA HIS A 59 -17.32 6.11 -9.09
C HIS A 59 -17.49 5.54 -7.68
N LYS A 60 -16.63 5.93 -6.73
CA LYS A 60 -16.60 5.44 -5.36
C LYS A 60 -16.51 3.91 -5.27
N ARG A 61 -15.59 3.32 -6.04
CA ARG A 61 -15.42 1.86 -6.15
C ARG A 61 -14.01 1.42 -5.85
N TYR A 62 -13.88 0.20 -5.37
CA TYR A 62 -12.63 -0.54 -5.38
C TYR A 62 -12.66 -1.55 -6.51
N TYR A 63 -11.49 -1.81 -7.09
CA TYR A 63 -11.24 -2.94 -7.98
C TYR A 63 -10.07 -3.74 -7.41
N ILE A 64 -10.22 -5.05 -7.33
CA ILE A 64 -9.16 -5.99 -6.99
C ILE A 64 -8.85 -6.82 -8.23
N VAL A 65 -7.58 -6.91 -8.56
CA VAL A 65 -7.05 -7.76 -9.64
C VAL A 65 -6.83 -9.15 -9.06
N ASP A 66 -7.80 -10.04 -9.26
CA ASP A 66 -7.78 -11.43 -8.79
C ASP A 66 -7.06 -12.29 -9.84
N SER A 67 -5.72 -12.34 -9.73
CA SER A 67 -4.85 -12.90 -10.77
C SER A 67 -5.05 -14.41 -10.92
N GLY A 68 -5.21 -15.13 -9.80
CA GLY A 68 -5.40 -16.57 -9.77
C GLY A 68 -6.69 -17.02 -10.47
N HIS A 69 -7.73 -16.18 -10.46
CA HIS A 69 -8.98 -16.44 -11.18
C HIS A 69 -9.11 -15.71 -12.52
N ASN A 70 -8.05 -15.04 -13.01
CA ASN A 70 -8.06 -14.29 -14.27
C ASN A 70 -9.22 -13.29 -14.38
N ARG A 71 -9.53 -12.57 -13.30
CA ARG A 71 -10.68 -11.66 -13.25
C ARG A 71 -10.39 -10.36 -12.50
N LEU A 72 -11.26 -9.38 -12.72
CA LEU A 72 -11.35 -8.19 -11.90
C LEU A 72 -12.61 -8.29 -11.04
N VAL A 73 -12.48 -8.03 -9.75
CA VAL A 73 -13.60 -7.98 -8.79
C VAL A 73 -13.75 -6.54 -8.34
N SER A 74 -14.98 -6.03 -8.29
CA SER A 74 -15.26 -4.65 -7.88
C SER A 74 -16.18 -4.60 -6.67
N PHE A 75 -15.96 -3.59 -5.83
CA PHE A 75 -16.68 -3.35 -4.60
C PHE A 75 -17.10 -1.89 -4.51
N ASP A 76 -18.17 -1.61 -3.77
CA ASP A 76 -18.53 -0.24 -3.43
C ASP A 76 -17.63 0.35 -2.33
N LYS A 77 -17.87 1.62 -1.97
CA LYS A 77 -17.16 2.31 -0.89
C LYS A 77 -17.26 1.58 0.47
N GLY A 78 -18.36 0.88 0.72
CA GLY A 78 -18.63 0.12 1.94
C GLY A 78 -18.01 -1.28 1.95
N GLY A 79 -17.34 -1.68 0.87
CA GLY A 79 -16.73 -2.99 0.73
C GLY A 79 -17.69 -4.09 0.29
N GLN A 80 -18.92 -3.74 -0.14
CA GLN A 80 -19.86 -4.72 -0.67
C GLN A 80 -19.51 -5.09 -2.11
N PRO A 81 -19.49 -6.39 -2.47
CA PRO A 81 -19.15 -6.82 -3.81
C PRO A 81 -20.21 -6.39 -4.83
N LEU A 82 -19.77 -5.92 -5.99
CA LEU A 82 -20.63 -5.41 -7.06
C LEU A 82 -20.61 -6.32 -8.30
N GLN A 83 -19.45 -6.43 -8.93
CA GLN A 83 -19.29 -7.10 -10.22
C GLN A 83 -17.98 -7.88 -10.24
N SER A 84 -17.97 -8.98 -10.98
CA SER A 84 -16.76 -9.70 -11.37
C SER A 84 -16.78 -9.91 -12.87
N PHE A 85 -15.65 -9.70 -13.53
CA PHE A 85 -15.56 -9.90 -14.97
C PHE A 85 -14.15 -10.33 -15.39
N ASN A 86 -14.10 -11.20 -16.40
CA ASN A 86 -12.86 -11.78 -16.97
C ASN A 86 -12.65 -11.37 -18.44
N ALA A 87 -13.34 -10.30 -18.87
CA ALA A 87 -13.32 -9.76 -20.22
C ALA A 87 -13.63 -10.82 -21.30
N GLY A 88 -14.70 -11.60 -21.10
CA GLY A 88 -15.08 -12.68 -22.03
C GLY A 88 -14.07 -13.83 -22.05
N GLY A 89 -13.38 -14.06 -20.93
CA GLY A 89 -12.33 -15.06 -20.83
C GLY A 89 -11.05 -14.68 -21.58
N SER A 90 -10.78 -13.40 -21.83
CA SER A 90 -9.56 -12.94 -22.53
C SER A 90 -8.40 -12.57 -21.59
N LEU A 91 -8.70 -12.28 -20.32
CA LEU A 91 -7.69 -11.97 -19.29
C LEU A 91 -6.84 -13.22 -18.97
N ARG A 92 -5.53 -13.04 -18.88
CA ARG A 92 -4.54 -14.07 -18.52
C ARG A 92 -3.55 -13.46 -17.53
N LEU A 93 -3.58 -13.96 -16.29
CA LEU A 93 -2.74 -13.53 -15.18
C LEU A 93 -2.67 -11.99 -15.06
N PRO A 94 -3.82 -11.29 -14.90
CA PRO A 94 -3.80 -9.86 -14.74
C PRO A 94 -3.01 -9.49 -13.47
N VAL A 95 -2.18 -8.45 -13.55
CA VAL A 95 -1.27 -8.03 -12.46
C VAL A 95 -1.67 -6.69 -11.86
N ALA A 96 -2.04 -5.74 -12.72
CA ALA A 96 -2.37 -4.39 -12.29
C ALA A 96 -3.44 -3.81 -13.21
N MET A 97 -4.22 -2.85 -12.69
CA MET A 97 -5.20 -2.15 -13.49
C MET A 97 -5.32 -0.68 -13.09
N THR A 98 -5.73 0.17 -14.03
CA THR A 98 -6.16 1.55 -13.77
C THR A 98 -7.31 1.92 -14.70
N ARG A 99 -8.08 2.95 -14.37
CA ARG A 99 -9.09 3.52 -15.26
C ARG A 99 -8.49 4.69 -16.04
N ILE A 100 -8.62 4.70 -17.37
CA ILE A 100 -8.05 5.71 -18.31
C ILE A 100 -9.13 6.55 -19.02
N GLY A 101 -10.18 6.93 -18.29
CA GLY A 101 -11.32 7.69 -18.80
C GLY A 101 -12.60 7.33 -18.05
N SER A 102 -13.75 7.87 -18.47
CA SER A 102 -15.02 7.59 -17.78
C SER A 102 -15.42 6.11 -17.86
N SER A 103 -15.20 5.45 -19.00
CA SER A 103 -15.64 4.06 -19.25
C SER A 103 -14.52 3.06 -19.52
N THR A 104 -13.25 3.49 -19.55
CA THR A 104 -12.16 2.63 -20.04
C THR A 104 -11.24 2.15 -18.92
N LEU A 105 -11.05 0.85 -18.82
CA LEU A 105 -10.05 0.21 -17.95
C LEU A 105 -8.83 -0.20 -18.78
N LEU A 106 -7.66 -0.01 -18.20
CA LEU A 106 -6.39 -0.55 -18.68
C LEU A 106 -5.96 -1.65 -17.72
N VAL A 107 -5.71 -2.84 -18.24
CA VAL A 107 -5.29 -4.02 -17.49
C VAL A 107 -3.95 -4.50 -18.02
N MET A 108 -3.01 -4.74 -17.12
CA MET A 108 -1.70 -5.31 -17.41
C MET A 108 -1.69 -6.78 -17.05
N GLU A 109 -1.10 -7.61 -17.90
CA GLU A 109 -1.10 -9.07 -17.78
C GLU A 109 0.33 -9.60 -17.69
N LYS A 110 0.58 -10.55 -16.80
CA LYS A 110 1.92 -11.13 -16.62
C LYS A 110 2.33 -11.92 -17.85
N GLY A 111 3.54 -11.68 -18.34
CA GLY A 111 4.14 -12.46 -19.43
C GLY A 111 3.50 -12.20 -20.80
N ARG A 112 2.61 -11.22 -20.90
CA ARG A 112 2.15 -10.70 -22.19
C ARG A 112 2.80 -9.35 -22.42
N ASP A 113 3.43 -9.19 -23.57
CA ASP A 113 3.95 -7.89 -24.02
C ASP A 113 2.77 -7.04 -24.54
N SER A 114 1.71 -6.94 -23.74
CA SER A 114 0.47 -6.30 -24.15
C SER A 114 -0.30 -5.71 -22.98
N LEU A 115 -1.00 -4.63 -23.29
CA LEU A 115 -1.97 -3.99 -22.42
C LEU A 115 -3.38 -4.31 -22.93
N THR A 116 -4.27 -4.71 -22.04
CA THR A 116 -5.66 -4.98 -22.38
C THR A 116 -6.51 -3.76 -22.02
N VAL A 117 -7.16 -3.17 -23.02
CA VAL A 117 -8.06 -2.03 -22.90
C VAL A 117 -9.49 -2.53 -22.94
N ILE A 118 -10.24 -2.29 -21.86
CA ILE A 118 -11.63 -2.71 -21.70
C ILE A 118 -12.52 -1.47 -21.66
N ASN A 119 -13.39 -1.32 -22.65
CA ASN A 119 -14.43 -0.31 -22.63
C ASN A 119 -15.69 -0.90 -22.00
N LEU A 120 -16.07 -0.37 -20.83
CA LEU A 120 -17.21 -0.86 -20.05
C LEU A 120 -18.57 -0.48 -20.66
N LYS A 121 -18.63 0.63 -21.41
CA LYS A 121 -19.87 1.11 -22.06
C LYS A 121 -20.22 0.23 -23.25
N ASP A 122 -19.23 0.00 -24.11
CA ASP A 122 -19.42 -0.72 -25.38
C ASP A 122 -19.13 -2.23 -25.25
N ARG A 123 -18.71 -2.67 -24.06
CA ARG A 123 -18.28 -4.05 -23.75
C ARG A 123 -17.18 -4.59 -24.68
N GLN A 124 -16.34 -3.68 -25.18
CA GLN A 124 -15.25 -4.00 -26.10
C GLN A 124 -13.96 -4.28 -25.34
N VAL A 125 -13.21 -5.27 -25.83
CA VAL A 125 -11.90 -5.64 -25.30
C VAL A 125 -10.89 -5.58 -26.43
N LYS A 126 -9.92 -4.69 -26.32
CA LYS A 126 -8.84 -4.53 -27.30
C LYS A 126 -7.50 -4.78 -26.65
N ARG A 127 -6.69 -5.61 -27.30
CA ARG A 127 -5.28 -5.79 -26.91
C ARG A 127 -4.42 -4.77 -27.65
N HIS A 128 -3.55 -4.10 -26.92
CA HIS A 128 -2.49 -3.25 -27.44
C HIS A 128 -1.16 -3.94 -27.21
N ILE A 129 -0.50 -4.38 -28.28
CA ILE A 129 0.84 -5.00 -28.18
C ILE A 129 1.85 -3.89 -27.98
N LEU A 130 2.71 -4.04 -26.98
CA LEU A 130 3.83 -3.16 -26.76
C LEU A 130 4.91 -3.51 -27.79
N THR A 131 5.15 -2.61 -28.73
CA THR A 131 6.16 -2.78 -29.79
C THR A 131 7.58 -2.41 -29.33
N SER A 132 7.70 -1.78 -28.17
CA SER A 132 8.95 -1.39 -27.54
C SER A 132 9.44 -2.40 -26.48
N ARG A 133 10.58 -2.08 -25.84
CA ARG A 133 11.28 -2.89 -24.83
C ARG A 133 10.32 -3.62 -23.89
N ARG A 134 10.59 -4.91 -23.67
CA ARG A 134 9.80 -5.80 -22.80
C ARG A 134 9.58 -5.22 -21.41
N ILE A 135 8.32 -5.01 -21.01
CA ILE A 135 7.92 -4.55 -19.68
C ILE A 135 7.39 -5.74 -18.88
N PHE A 136 7.85 -5.88 -17.64
CA PHE A 136 7.32 -6.82 -16.66
C PHE A 136 6.52 -6.03 -15.63
N PRO A 137 5.25 -5.70 -15.93
CA PRO A 137 4.49 -4.75 -15.12
C PRO A 137 4.20 -5.30 -13.73
N ALA A 138 4.43 -4.49 -12.70
CA ALA A 138 4.02 -4.78 -11.32
C ALA A 138 2.92 -3.83 -10.82
N ARG A 139 2.98 -2.55 -11.20
CA ARG A 139 2.06 -1.50 -10.74
C ARG A 139 1.72 -0.57 -11.89
N VAL A 140 0.49 -0.08 -11.92
CA VAL A 140 0.05 0.97 -12.83
C VAL A 140 -0.72 2.04 -12.06
N LYS A 141 -0.43 3.31 -12.32
CA LYS A 141 -1.16 4.45 -11.74
C LYS A 141 -1.40 5.49 -12.83
N LEU A 142 -2.62 6.04 -12.90
CA LEU A 142 -2.93 7.19 -13.76
C LEU A 142 -2.78 8.48 -12.93
N ALA A 143 -2.06 9.46 -13.45
CA ALA A 143 -2.03 10.82 -12.91
C ALA A 143 -2.12 11.84 -14.05
N GLY A 144 -3.14 12.69 -14.02
CA GLY A 144 -3.47 13.55 -15.16
C GLY A 144 -3.73 12.73 -16.42
N ARG A 145 -2.95 12.98 -17.47
CA ARG A 145 -3.00 12.24 -18.75
C ARG A 145 -1.91 11.18 -18.90
N LYS A 146 -1.04 11.03 -17.90
CA LYS A 146 0.13 10.14 -17.93
C LYS A 146 -0.14 8.86 -17.17
N ILE A 147 0.27 7.74 -17.74
CA ILE A 147 0.16 6.40 -17.17
C ILE A 147 1.55 6.00 -16.69
N TYR A 148 1.68 5.71 -15.41
CA TYR A 148 2.94 5.36 -14.78
C TYR A 148 2.95 3.85 -14.56
N VAL A 149 4.02 3.17 -15.00
CA VAL A 149 4.14 1.71 -14.97
C VAL A 149 5.43 1.31 -14.29
N LEU A 150 5.34 0.58 -13.18
CA LEU A 150 6.53 -0.01 -12.57
C LEU A 150 6.94 -1.26 -13.34
N ASN A 151 8.11 -1.22 -13.96
CA ASN A 151 8.74 -2.40 -14.56
C ASN A 151 9.51 -3.17 -13.50
N LYS A 152 9.03 -4.35 -13.12
CA LYS A 152 9.65 -5.17 -12.07
C LYS A 152 11.02 -5.72 -12.45
N ALA A 153 11.34 -5.82 -13.74
CA ALA A 153 12.60 -6.41 -14.19
C ALA A 153 13.83 -5.59 -13.80
N ASP A 154 13.70 -4.26 -13.78
CA ASP A 154 14.80 -3.34 -13.47
C ASP A 154 14.39 -2.20 -12.52
N GLY A 155 13.17 -2.24 -12.01
CA GLY A 155 12.65 -1.29 -11.03
C GLY A 155 12.47 0.13 -11.57
N ARG A 156 12.46 0.36 -12.90
CA ARG A 156 12.15 1.69 -13.46
C ARG A 156 10.64 1.97 -13.41
N VAL A 157 10.27 3.25 -13.33
CA VAL A 157 8.89 3.68 -13.58
C VAL A 157 8.82 4.26 -14.99
N GLU A 158 8.21 3.51 -15.91
CA GLU A 158 7.94 3.92 -17.29
C GLU A 158 6.73 4.86 -17.35
N ILE A 159 6.82 5.92 -18.14
CA ILE A 159 5.74 6.89 -18.34
C ILE A 159 5.19 6.73 -19.74
N MET A 160 3.89 6.48 -19.84
CA MET A 160 3.19 6.32 -21.09
C MET A 160 2.16 7.43 -21.29
N ASN A 161 1.96 7.81 -22.55
CA ASN A 161 0.93 8.75 -22.97
C ASN A 161 -0.44 8.07 -23.13
N SER A 162 -1.46 8.85 -23.53
CA SER A 162 -2.81 8.33 -23.75
C SER A 162 -2.95 7.35 -24.92
N ARG A 163 -1.95 7.27 -25.80
CA ARG A 163 -1.86 6.27 -26.88
C ARG A 163 -1.11 5.00 -26.45
N LEU A 164 -0.73 4.91 -25.17
CA LEU A 164 0.05 3.82 -24.58
C LEU A 164 1.49 3.71 -25.12
N GLU A 165 2.00 4.80 -25.67
CA GLU A 165 3.40 4.91 -26.11
C GLU A 165 4.26 5.39 -24.94
N SER A 166 5.46 4.84 -24.79
CA SER A 166 6.42 5.30 -23.79
C SER A 166 6.98 6.68 -24.16
N GLU A 167 7.03 7.59 -23.19
CA GLU A 167 7.60 8.94 -23.32
C GLU A 167 8.89 9.10 -22.53
N GLU A 168 8.95 8.58 -21.31
CA GLU A 168 10.03 8.84 -20.36
C GLU A 168 10.12 7.71 -19.32
N SER A 169 11.20 7.66 -18.54
CA SER A 169 11.30 6.74 -17.41
C SER A 169 12.06 7.32 -16.23
N PHE A 170 11.60 7.03 -15.02
CA PHE A 170 12.36 7.27 -13.79
C PHE A 170 13.20 6.05 -13.48
N VAL A 171 14.51 6.27 -13.29
CA VAL A 171 15.48 5.22 -12.97
C VAL A 171 16.20 5.58 -11.67
N CYS A 172 16.44 4.57 -10.84
CA CYS A 172 17.16 4.73 -9.58
C CYS A 172 18.67 4.55 -9.80
N THR A 173 19.39 5.64 -10.03
CA THR A 173 20.85 5.59 -10.18
C THR A 173 21.52 5.15 -8.88
N GLY A 174 22.39 4.14 -8.98
CA GLY A 174 23.15 3.59 -7.83
C GLY A 174 22.35 2.66 -6.92
N CYS A 175 21.13 2.26 -7.30
CA CYS A 175 20.28 1.37 -6.50
C CYS A 175 20.42 -0.08 -6.98
N ARG A 176 20.43 -1.03 -6.04
CA ARG A 176 20.70 -2.44 -6.36
C ARG A 176 19.58 -3.13 -7.15
N MET A 177 18.32 -2.76 -6.92
CA MET A 177 17.15 -3.37 -7.59
C MET A 177 16.18 -2.35 -8.19
N GLY A 178 16.54 -1.07 -8.23
CA GLY A 178 15.60 -0.01 -8.62
C GLY A 178 14.46 0.17 -7.61
N PHE A 179 13.32 0.65 -8.08
CA PHE A 179 12.13 0.87 -7.26
C PHE A 179 11.29 -0.39 -7.11
N VAL A 180 10.68 -0.58 -5.94
CA VAL A 180 9.72 -1.67 -5.68
C VAL A 180 8.26 -1.20 -5.65
N ASP A 181 8.05 0.10 -5.43
CA ASP A 181 6.74 0.76 -5.49
C ASP A 181 6.94 2.26 -5.72
N PHE A 182 5.90 2.95 -6.18
CA PHE A 182 5.94 4.38 -6.45
C PHE A 182 4.57 5.03 -6.28
N SER A 183 4.55 6.35 -6.08
CA SER A 183 3.35 7.18 -6.11
C SER A 183 3.60 8.41 -7.01
N PRO A 184 2.76 8.65 -8.03
CA PRO A 184 2.79 9.89 -8.79
C PRO A 184 2.59 11.11 -7.89
N LEU A 185 3.26 12.20 -8.23
CA LEU A 185 3.10 13.50 -7.63
C LEU A 185 2.30 14.41 -8.57
N GLY A 186 1.52 15.35 -8.02
CA GLY A 186 0.60 16.20 -8.80
C GLY A 186 1.26 17.06 -9.88
N ARG A 187 2.59 17.20 -9.88
CA ARG A 187 3.37 17.96 -10.88
C ARG A 187 4.05 17.08 -11.93
N GLY A 188 3.68 15.79 -12.03
CA GLY A 188 4.25 14.86 -13.01
C GLY A 188 5.47 14.05 -12.54
N GLY A 189 6.03 14.40 -11.38
CA GLY A 189 7.10 13.64 -10.73
C GLY A 189 6.62 12.38 -10.01
N VAL A 190 7.51 11.69 -9.31
CA VAL A 190 7.20 10.48 -8.52
C VAL A 190 7.91 10.50 -7.17
N ALA A 191 7.27 9.94 -6.14
CA ALA A 191 7.94 9.40 -4.97
C ALA A 191 8.08 7.89 -5.17
N ALA A 192 9.23 7.29 -4.89
CA ALA A 192 9.50 5.89 -5.14
C ALA A 192 10.27 5.23 -4.00
N LEU A 193 9.89 4.00 -3.65
CA LEU A 193 10.50 3.22 -2.59
C LEU A 193 11.64 2.35 -3.14
N THR A 194 12.78 2.42 -2.47
CA THR A 194 13.97 1.60 -2.72
C THR A 194 14.17 0.64 -1.54
N ALA A 195 13.77 -0.63 -1.70
CA ALA A 195 13.67 -1.56 -0.57
C ALA A 195 15.03 -1.90 0.07
N LEU A 196 16.07 -2.07 -0.75
CA LEU A 196 17.40 -2.47 -0.27
C LEU A 196 18.19 -1.31 0.32
N GLU A 197 17.92 -0.09 -0.14
CA GLU A 197 18.53 1.14 0.36
C GLU A 197 17.74 1.68 1.56
N GLY A 198 16.45 1.37 1.66
CA GLY A 198 15.59 1.87 2.72
C GLY A 198 15.24 3.34 2.54
N GLU A 199 15.01 3.78 1.31
CA GLU A 199 14.79 5.20 1.03
C GLU A 199 13.50 5.44 0.24
N ILE A 200 12.83 6.55 0.53
CA ILE A 200 11.86 7.17 -0.39
C ILE A 200 12.59 8.24 -1.18
N ARG A 201 12.65 8.08 -2.50
CA ARG A 201 13.28 9.03 -3.43
C ARG A 201 12.22 9.77 -4.22
N TYR A 202 12.39 11.08 -4.33
CA TYR A 202 11.46 11.97 -5.02
C TYR A 202 12.14 12.50 -6.28
N PHE A 203 11.42 12.44 -7.38
CA PHE A 203 11.84 12.91 -8.69
C PHE A 203 10.88 13.98 -9.18
N ALA A 204 11.41 15.04 -9.80
CA ALA A 204 10.63 16.01 -10.56
C ALA A 204 10.16 15.41 -11.90
N ALA A 205 9.33 16.13 -12.65
CA ALA A 205 8.77 15.62 -13.90
C ALA A 205 9.81 15.41 -15.02
N ASP A 206 10.98 16.05 -14.89
CA ASP A 206 12.12 15.99 -15.82
C ASP A 206 13.13 14.88 -15.47
N GLY A 207 12.77 13.98 -14.55
CA GLY A 207 13.64 12.88 -14.12
C GLY A 207 14.67 13.26 -13.04
N LYS A 208 14.80 14.54 -12.66
CA LYS A 208 15.78 14.96 -11.65
C LYS A 208 15.38 14.51 -10.24
N GLU A 209 16.28 13.85 -9.51
CA GLU A 209 16.09 13.58 -8.07
C GLU A 209 16.08 14.91 -7.29
N ILE A 210 15.00 15.18 -6.57
CA ILE A 210 14.78 16.45 -5.84
C ILE A 210 14.81 16.28 -4.32
N LYS A 211 14.60 15.07 -3.82
CA LYS A 211 14.61 14.78 -2.38
C LYS A 211 14.82 13.29 -2.14
N ARG A 212 15.47 12.98 -1.02
CA ARG A 212 15.60 11.63 -0.49
C ARG A 212 15.25 11.61 0.99
N ILE A 213 14.53 10.58 1.42
CA ILE A 213 14.23 10.31 2.82
C ILE A 213 14.78 8.93 3.15
N LYS A 214 15.74 8.87 4.07
CA LYS A 214 16.24 7.60 4.60
C LYS A 214 15.32 7.11 5.72
N LEU A 215 14.82 5.89 5.58
CA LEU A 215 14.02 5.22 6.60
C LEU A 215 14.93 4.60 7.65
N SER A 216 14.72 4.98 8.92
CA SER A 216 15.54 4.58 10.04
C SER A 216 14.69 4.10 11.23
N PRO A 217 14.85 2.83 11.66
CA PRO A 217 15.65 1.79 11.01
C PRO A 217 15.14 1.45 9.59
N ARG A 218 16.05 0.89 8.77
CA ARG A 218 15.71 0.38 7.44
C ARG A 218 14.63 -0.71 7.57
N PRO A 219 13.58 -0.72 6.74
CA PRO A 219 12.64 -1.83 6.71
C PRO A 219 13.33 -3.11 6.18
N ASP A 220 12.96 -4.26 6.71
CA ASP A 220 13.60 -5.53 6.42
C ASP A 220 13.21 -6.04 5.03
N PHE A 221 11.91 -6.01 4.73
CA PHE A 221 11.32 -6.50 3.48
C PHE A 221 10.18 -5.61 3.00
N ALA A 222 10.50 -4.36 2.68
CA ALA A 222 9.54 -3.38 2.16
C ALA A 222 9.02 -3.80 0.77
N ALA A 223 7.72 -4.07 0.67
CA ALA A 223 7.06 -4.42 -0.60
C ALA A 223 6.28 -3.27 -1.23
N ALA A 224 5.75 -2.37 -0.40
CA ALA A 224 4.97 -1.23 -0.84
C ALA A 224 5.03 -0.10 0.18
N PHE A 225 4.68 1.11 -0.25
CA PHE A 225 4.54 2.24 0.66
C PHE A 225 3.37 3.15 0.29
N ALA A 226 2.91 3.91 1.28
CA ALA A 226 1.96 4.99 1.11
C ALA A 226 2.43 6.21 1.91
N ILE A 227 2.09 7.40 1.41
CA ILE A 227 2.27 8.65 2.15
C ILE A 227 0.89 9.09 2.63
N ASP A 228 0.74 9.28 3.93
CA ASP A 228 -0.45 9.86 4.55
C ASP A 228 -0.65 11.28 3.99
N PRO A 229 -1.76 11.56 3.29
CA PRO A 229 -1.97 12.85 2.64
C PRO A 229 -2.22 14.00 3.63
N HIS A 230 -2.55 13.72 4.89
CA HIS A 230 -2.83 14.71 5.92
C HIS A 230 -1.62 14.99 6.80
N GLN A 231 -0.92 13.94 7.22
CA GLN A 231 0.19 14.06 8.19
C GLN A 231 1.58 13.91 7.55
N GLY A 232 1.66 13.46 6.30
CA GLY A 232 2.92 13.20 5.61
C GLY A 232 3.72 12.03 6.17
N ARG A 233 3.11 11.20 7.03
CA ARG A 233 3.69 9.95 7.53
C ARG A 233 3.88 8.97 6.38
N ILE A 234 4.95 8.18 6.45
CA ILE A 234 5.27 7.16 5.46
C ILE A 234 4.91 5.80 6.06
N VAL A 235 3.95 5.11 5.45
CA VAL A 235 3.54 3.76 5.83
C VAL A 235 4.24 2.78 4.89
N VAL A 236 4.98 1.82 5.44
CA VAL A 236 5.68 0.79 4.66
C VAL A 236 5.12 -0.58 5.02
N ALA A 237 4.68 -1.34 4.02
CA ALA A 237 4.24 -2.71 4.20
C ALA A 237 5.42 -3.67 4.14
N GLU A 238 5.62 -4.45 5.21
CA GLU A 238 6.65 -5.48 5.27
C GLU A 238 6.07 -6.86 4.92
N ARG A 239 6.49 -7.39 3.77
CA ARG A 239 5.85 -8.57 3.19
C ARG A 239 5.95 -9.81 4.07
N HIS A 240 7.11 -10.06 4.67
CA HIS A 240 7.33 -11.30 5.41
C HIS A 240 6.91 -11.21 6.88
N SER A 241 7.09 -10.06 7.52
CA SER A 241 6.73 -9.87 8.93
C SER A 241 5.24 -9.58 9.11
N GLY A 242 4.52 -9.15 8.06
CA GLY A 242 3.11 -8.76 8.13
C GLY A 242 2.87 -7.45 8.88
N HIS A 243 3.91 -6.72 9.25
CA HIS A 243 3.80 -5.43 9.91
C HIS A 243 3.65 -4.30 8.88
N LEU A 244 3.01 -3.22 9.32
CA LEU A 244 3.16 -1.91 8.71
C LEU A 244 4.05 -1.05 9.60
N LYS A 245 5.18 -0.60 9.04
CA LYS A 245 6.08 0.34 9.71
C LYS A 245 5.65 1.77 9.39
N ILE A 246 5.40 2.58 10.42
CA ILE A 246 4.94 3.96 10.32
C ILE A 246 6.12 4.88 10.64
N TYR A 247 6.59 5.59 9.63
CA TYR A 247 7.68 6.55 9.74
C TYR A 247 7.14 7.99 9.69
N SER A 248 7.86 8.91 10.34
CA SER A 248 7.64 10.34 10.17
C SER A 248 7.93 10.77 8.72
N SER A 249 7.53 12.00 8.38
CA SER A 249 7.88 12.64 7.11
C SER A 249 9.40 12.89 6.92
N SER A 250 10.19 12.70 7.98
CA SER A 250 11.66 12.71 7.96
C SER A 250 12.30 11.33 7.93
N GLY A 251 11.49 10.25 7.94
CA GLY A 251 11.98 8.87 7.85
C GLY A 251 12.37 8.23 9.18
N ARG A 252 12.03 8.82 10.33
CA ARG A 252 12.22 8.19 11.65
C ARG A 252 11.04 7.28 11.96
N LEU A 253 11.29 6.03 12.34
CA LEU A 253 10.23 5.12 12.76
C LEU A 253 9.52 5.66 14.01
N GLN A 254 8.19 5.71 13.94
CA GLN A 254 7.32 6.16 15.01
C GLN A 254 6.53 5.00 15.63
N ASN A 255 6.09 4.06 14.79
CA ASN A 255 5.29 2.93 15.25
C ASN A 255 5.41 1.72 14.30
N GLU A 256 5.09 0.54 14.83
CA GLU A 256 4.85 -0.67 14.04
C GLU A 256 3.48 -1.22 14.43
N ILE A 257 2.66 -1.54 13.43
CA ILE A 257 1.29 -2.00 13.63
C ILE A 257 1.04 -3.29 12.87
N LEU A 258 0.00 -4.01 13.29
CA LEU A 258 -0.38 -5.33 12.76
C LEU A 258 0.73 -6.36 13.00
N SER A 259 0.52 -7.59 12.54
CA SER A 259 1.49 -8.68 12.67
C SER A 259 1.19 -9.78 11.66
N ARG A 260 2.10 -10.73 11.48
CA ARG A 260 1.87 -11.87 10.60
C ARG A 260 0.71 -12.74 11.08
N GLY A 261 -0.19 -13.13 10.18
CA GLY A 261 -1.23 -14.12 10.42
C GLY A 261 -2.50 -13.87 9.60
N GLU A 262 -3.56 -14.59 9.94
CA GLU A 262 -4.80 -14.65 9.14
C GLU A 262 -6.00 -13.98 9.84
N ARG A 263 -5.90 -13.74 11.15
CA ARG A 263 -6.97 -13.17 11.97
C ARG A 263 -7.23 -11.68 11.61
N PRO A 264 -8.35 -11.11 12.07
CA PRO A 264 -8.55 -9.66 12.04
C PRO A 264 -7.35 -8.94 12.69
N GLY A 265 -6.85 -7.89 12.03
CA GLY A 265 -5.66 -7.16 12.50
C GLY A 265 -4.31 -7.85 12.22
N GLN A 266 -4.29 -8.97 11.51
CA GLN A 266 -3.07 -9.63 11.03
C GLN A 266 -2.97 -9.55 9.50
N LEU A 267 -1.78 -9.74 8.94
CA LEU A 267 -1.54 -9.77 7.49
C LEU A 267 -0.67 -10.96 7.12
N LEU A 268 -0.88 -11.53 5.92
CA LEU A 268 -0.08 -12.60 5.37
C LEU A 268 0.38 -12.22 3.96
N TYR A 269 1.62 -11.78 3.83
CA TYR A 269 2.18 -11.26 2.57
C TYR A 269 1.45 -10.02 2.04
N PRO A 270 1.43 -8.89 2.77
CA PRO A 270 0.93 -7.64 2.22
C PRO A 270 1.83 -7.17 1.06
N ILE A 271 1.22 -6.80 -0.07
CA ILE A 271 1.94 -6.45 -1.30
C ILE A 271 1.65 -5.05 -1.83
N GLN A 272 0.56 -4.41 -1.39
CA GLN A 272 0.22 -3.05 -1.82
C GLN A 272 -0.42 -2.31 -0.64
N VAL A 273 -0.04 -1.06 -0.43
CA VAL A 273 -0.63 -0.18 0.58
C VAL A 273 -0.93 1.19 -0.05
N GLN A 274 -2.10 1.76 0.24
CA GLN A 274 -2.51 3.07 -0.26
C GLN A 274 -3.59 3.68 0.65
N PHE A 275 -3.56 5.00 0.81
CA PHE A 275 -4.71 5.75 1.33
C PHE A 275 -5.77 5.91 0.26
N ASP A 276 -7.00 5.52 0.58
CA ASP A 276 -8.13 5.79 -0.29
C ASP A 276 -8.57 7.27 -0.22
N PRO A 277 -9.41 7.75 -1.16
CA PRO A 277 -9.89 9.12 -1.17
C PRO A 277 -10.78 9.51 0.03
N TRP A 278 -11.08 8.58 0.93
CA TRP A 278 -11.88 8.79 2.14
C TRP A 278 -11.01 8.78 3.41
N GLY A 279 -9.69 8.80 3.26
CA GLY A 279 -8.74 8.88 4.37
C GLY A 279 -8.48 7.54 5.06
N ARG A 280 -8.89 6.40 4.49
CA ARG A 280 -8.68 5.08 5.08
C ARG A 280 -7.45 4.41 4.48
N LEU A 281 -6.73 3.65 5.30
CA LEU A 281 -5.56 2.90 4.85
C LEU A 281 -6.00 1.55 4.30
N CYS A 282 -5.71 1.31 3.02
CA CYS A 282 -6.04 0.07 2.32
C CYS A 282 -4.77 -0.76 2.13
N VAL A 283 -4.83 -2.03 2.50
CA VAL A 283 -3.71 -2.98 2.42
C VAL A 283 -4.17 -4.23 1.69
N LEU A 284 -3.54 -4.50 0.55
CA LEU A 284 -3.77 -5.75 -0.17
C LEU A 284 -2.91 -6.85 0.43
N ASP A 285 -3.61 -7.80 1.02
CA ASP A 285 -3.08 -8.92 1.79
C ASP A 285 -3.19 -10.17 0.90
N GLU A 286 -2.11 -10.46 0.17
CA GLU A 286 -2.08 -11.48 -0.90
C GLU A 286 -2.39 -12.87 -0.35
N GLY A 287 -1.72 -13.24 0.75
CA GLY A 287 -1.80 -14.57 1.34
C GLY A 287 -3.13 -14.87 2.00
N ASN A 288 -3.81 -13.85 2.55
CA ASN A 288 -5.16 -14.00 3.08
C ASN A 288 -6.26 -13.76 2.04
N GLY A 289 -5.90 -13.47 0.78
CA GLY A 289 -6.87 -13.24 -0.29
C GLY A 289 -7.84 -12.09 0.03
N ARG A 290 -7.35 -10.95 0.50
CA ARG A 290 -8.23 -9.83 0.89
C ARG A 290 -7.63 -8.45 0.66
N LEU A 291 -8.51 -7.46 0.48
CA LEU A 291 -8.17 -6.04 0.70
C LEU A 291 -8.68 -5.64 2.08
N ALA A 292 -7.78 -5.44 3.04
CA ALA A 292 -8.10 -4.97 4.37
C ALA A 292 -8.09 -3.44 4.40
N VAL A 293 -9.10 -2.83 5.01
CA VAL A 293 -9.22 -1.37 5.13
C VAL A 293 -9.27 -0.99 6.59
N PHE A 294 -8.42 -0.04 6.97
CA PHE A 294 -8.24 0.42 8.34
C PHE A 294 -8.57 1.90 8.50
N THR A 295 -9.03 2.26 9.68
CA THR A 295 -9.18 3.64 10.13
C THR A 295 -8.37 3.84 11.39
N GLU A 296 -7.78 5.02 11.52
CA GLU A 296 -7.14 5.49 12.74
C GLU A 296 -8.17 6.08 13.71
#